data_AF-A0AAD6AKD7-F1
#
_entry.id   AF-A0AAD6AKD7-F1
#
_cell.length_a   1.000
_cell.length_b   1.000
_cell.length_c   1.000
_cell.angle_alpha   90.00
_cell.angle_beta   90.00
_cell.angle_gamma   90.00
#
_symmetry.space_group_name_H-M   'P 1'
#
loop_
_entity.id
_entity.type
_entity.pdbx_description
1 polymer ?
#
loop_
_entity_poly.entity_id
_entity_poly.type
_entity_poly.pdbx_seq_one_letter_code
_entity_poly.pdbx_strand_id
1 'polypeptide(L)'
;VHFLPYVITSHLCHLCVLLSFERCKCNLHSSLCLLLDGNLQCQCEHNTTGQDCQRCKKGYKAKSWKAGSYLPTPNGTPNSCTIAGSPSGSSK
;
A
#
# COMPACT_ATOMS: atom_id res chain seq x y z
N VAL A 1 -10.28 18.39 9.62
CA VAL A 1 -9.49 19.58 10.00
C VAL A 1 -9.13 20.35 8.74
N HIS A 2 -9.71 21.54 8.58
CA HIS A 2 -9.60 22.39 7.41
C HIS A 2 -8.28 23.15 7.51
N PHE A 3 -7.26 22.81 6.70
CA PHE A 3 -6.04 23.61 6.66
C PHE A 3 -6.17 24.64 5.53
N LEU A 4 -6.41 25.88 5.96
CA LEU A 4 -6.51 27.09 5.13
C LEU A 4 -5.24 27.35 4.29
N PRO A 5 -5.37 28.07 3.17
CA PRO A 5 -4.30 28.33 2.22
C PRO A 5 -3.46 29.52 2.69
N TYR A 6 -2.66 29.36 3.74
CA TYR A 6 -1.71 30.39 4.15
C TYR A 6 -0.31 29.96 3.73
N VAL A 7 0.10 30.49 2.57
CA VAL A 7 1.47 30.78 2.12
C VAL A 7 2.53 30.28 3.12
N ILE A 8 2.95 29.03 2.97
CA ILE A 8 3.95 28.40 3.83
C ILE A 8 5.29 29.07 3.50
N THR A 9 5.71 29.98 4.39
CA THR A 9 6.98 30.68 4.35
C THR A 9 8.15 29.71 4.15
N SER A 10 9.11 30.05 3.28
CA SER A 10 10.18 29.14 2.82
C SER A 10 11.00 28.46 3.93
N HIS A 11 11.01 28.99 5.16
CA HIS A 11 11.67 28.39 6.32
C HIS A 11 10.91 27.20 6.93
N LEU A 12 9.58 27.13 6.79
CA LEU A 12 8.77 25.97 7.23
C LEU A 12 8.91 24.77 6.28
N CYS A 13 9.21 25.02 5.01
CA CYS A 13 9.45 23.97 4.02
C CYS A 13 10.72 23.15 4.34
N HIS A 14 11.78 23.79 4.83
CA HIS A 14 13.03 23.12 5.20
C HIS A 14 12.86 22.17 6.40
N LEU A 15 12.04 22.58 7.39
CA LEU A 15 11.67 21.72 8.51
C LEU A 15 10.78 20.55 8.08
N CYS A 16 9.95 20.74 7.04
CA CYS A 16 9.12 19.70 6.46
C CYS A 16 9.94 18.60 5.76
N VAL A 17 11.08 18.95 5.13
CA VAL A 17 12.01 17.98 4.53
C VAL A 17 12.66 17.08 5.58
N LEU A 18 13.00 17.64 6.75
CA LEU A 18 13.59 16.88 7.87
C LEU A 18 12.57 15.99 8.61
N LEU A 19 11.26 16.30 8.47
CA LEU A 19 10.14 15.49 8.97
C LEU A 19 9.55 14.58 7.89
N SER A 20 10.30 14.28 6.83
CA SER A 20 9.96 13.26 5.85
C SER A 20 10.00 11.88 6.50
N PHE A 21 8.95 11.55 7.26
CA PHE A 21 8.69 10.21 7.71
C PHE A 21 8.31 9.41 6.46
N GLU A 22 9.29 8.79 5.81
CA GLU A 22 9.03 7.91 4.68
C GLU A 22 8.08 6.82 5.15
N ARG A 23 6.82 6.92 4.72
CA ARG A 23 5.83 5.89 4.96
C ARG A 23 6.24 4.68 4.14
N CYS A 24 6.22 3.51 4.75
CA CYS A 24 6.50 2.26 4.06
C CYS A 24 5.54 2.06 2.86
N LYS A 25 6.09 1.59 1.75
CA LYS A 25 5.38 1.47 0.48
C LYS A 25 4.79 0.06 0.32
N CYS A 26 3.61 -0.17 0.85
CA CYS A 26 2.97 -1.50 0.76
C CYS A 26 2.01 -1.68 -0.43
N ASN A 27 2.02 -0.77 -1.41
CA ASN A 27 1.17 -0.81 -2.60
C ASN A 27 -0.34 -1.02 -2.30
N LEU A 28 -0.85 -0.42 -1.21
CA LEU A 28 -2.22 -0.59 -0.72
C LEU A 28 -2.62 -2.06 -0.39
N HIS A 29 -1.64 -2.94 -0.21
CA HIS A 29 -1.86 -4.29 0.31
C HIS A 29 -1.56 -4.39 1.81
N SER A 30 -1.19 -3.29 2.46
CA SER A 30 -1.15 -3.15 3.91
C SER A 30 -0.99 -1.67 4.28
N SER A 31 -1.37 -1.30 5.49
CA SER A 31 -0.99 -0.02 6.10
C SER A 31 0.01 -0.21 7.25
N LEU A 32 0.35 -1.46 7.58
CA LEU A 32 1.20 -1.82 8.70
C LEU A 32 2.56 -2.33 8.22
N CYS A 33 3.60 -1.84 8.89
CA CYS A 33 4.98 -2.21 8.62
C CYS A 33 5.68 -2.55 9.92
N LEU A 34 6.52 -3.58 9.87
CA LEU A 34 7.23 -4.14 11.00
C LEU A 34 8.73 -4.11 10.70
N LEU A 35 9.53 -3.85 11.74
CA LEU A 35 10.98 -3.94 11.67
C LEU A 35 11.39 -5.38 11.97
N LEU A 36 11.79 -6.12 10.94
CA LEU A 36 12.18 -7.52 10.98
C LEU A 36 13.64 -7.63 10.53
N ASP A 37 14.51 -8.15 11.39
CA ASP A 37 15.94 -8.33 11.11
C ASP A 37 16.62 -7.03 10.60
N GLY A 38 16.31 -5.90 11.24
CA GLY A 38 16.84 -4.58 10.87
C GLY A 38 16.26 -3.99 9.57
N ASN A 39 15.33 -4.69 8.92
CA ASN A 39 14.68 -4.24 7.69
C ASN A 39 13.20 -3.93 7.91
N LEU A 40 12.75 -2.77 7.42
CA LEU A 40 11.33 -2.43 7.46
C LEU A 40 10.60 -3.19 6.35
N GLN A 41 9.61 -3.99 6.74
CA GLN A 41 8.84 -4.83 5.83
C GLN A 41 7.34 -4.65 6.07
N CYS A 42 6.57 -4.64 4.98
CA CYS A 42 5.11 -4.59 5.04
C CYS A 42 4.52 -5.91 5.55
N GLN A 43 3.51 -5.82 6.42
CA GLN A 43 2.68 -6.97 6.77
C GLN A 43 1.63 -7.18 5.68
N CYS A 44 2.01 -7.89 4.62
CA CYS A 44 1.21 -8.00 3.39
C CYS A 44 -0.08 -8.83 3.54
N GLU A 45 -1.20 -8.20 3.19
CA GLU A 45 -2.53 -8.80 3.05
C GLU A 45 -2.84 -9.13 1.58
N HIS A 46 -4.11 -9.44 1.28
CA HIS A 46 -4.60 -9.63 -0.09
C HIS A 46 -3.84 -10.71 -0.88
N ASN A 47 -3.30 -11.72 -0.17
CA ASN A 47 -2.48 -12.80 -0.70
C ASN A 47 -1.22 -12.33 -1.45
N THR A 48 -0.69 -11.17 -1.08
CA THR A 48 0.57 -10.62 -1.59
C THR A 48 1.73 -10.88 -0.63
N THR A 49 2.96 -10.73 -1.10
CA THR A 49 4.20 -10.94 -0.34
C THR A 49 5.34 -10.10 -0.93
N GLY A 50 6.48 -10.07 -0.24
CA GLY A 50 7.60 -9.18 -0.51
C GLY A 50 7.64 -7.97 0.42
N GLN A 51 8.78 -7.28 0.44
CA GLN A 51 9.01 -6.12 1.30
C GLN A 51 7.93 -5.03 1.13
N ASP A 52 7.46 -4.85 -0.10
CA ASP A 52 6.48 -3.84 -0.51
C ASP A 52 5.16 -4.47 -0.99
N CYS A 53 4.96 -5.77 -0.78
CA CYS A 53 3.80 -6.51 -1.30
C CYS A 53 3.71 -6.57 -2.84
N GLN A 54 4.86 -6.54 -3.51
CA GLN A 54 5.01 -6.43 -4.97
C GLN A 54 4.77 -7.74 -5.76
N ARG A 55 4.36 -8.83 -5.11
CA ARG A 55 4.13 -10.13 -5.75
C ARG A 55 3.11 -10.96 -5.00
N CYS A 56 2.55 -11.99 -5.63
CA CYS A 56 1.60 -12.91 -4.98
C CYS A 56 2.33 -13.97 -4.13
N LYS A 57 1.68 -14.43 -3.06
CA LYS A 57 2.15 -15.59 -2.25
C LYS A 57 2.22 -16.85 -3.12
N LYS A 58 3.09 -17.80 -2.73
CA LYS A 58 3.20 -19.11 -3.40
C LYS A 58 1.82 -19.81 -3.41
N GLY A 59 1.38 -20.29 -4.57
CA GLY A 59 0.04 -20.87 -4.76
C GLY A 59 -1.06 -19.89 -5.18
N TYR A 60 -0.81 -18.58 -5.06
CA TYR A 60 -1.69 -17.52 -5.53
C TYR A 60 -1.14 -16.90 -6.82
N LYS A 61 -2.03 -16.59 -7.76
CA LYS A 61 -1.73 -15.89 -9.01
C LYS A 61 -2.79 -14.83 -9.29
N ALA A 62 -2.35 -13.71 -9.83
CA ALA A 62 -3.22 -12.73 -10.47
C ALA A 62 -3.02 -12.81 -11.99
N LYS A 63 -4.04 -12.45 -12.79
CA LYS A 63 -3.88 -12.27 -14.24
C LYS A 63 -2.75 -11.26 -14.55
N SER A 64 -2.73 -10.20 -13.76
CA SER A 64 -1.64 -9.22 -13.66
C SER A 64 -1.60 -8.74 -12.22
N TRP A 65 -0.42 -8.64 -11.61
CA TRP A 65 -0.30 -8.04 -10.29
C TRP A 65 -0.67 -6.56 -10.39
N LYS A 66 -1.47 -6.08 -9.44
CA LYS A 66 -1.88 -4.68 -9.35
C LYS A 66 -1.90 -4.28 -7.88
N ALA A 67 -1.33 -3.11 -7.59
CA ALA A 67 -1.49 -2.47 -6.29
C ALA A 67 -2.98 -2.30 -5.96
N GLY A 68 -3.33 -2.21 -4.67
CA GLY A 68 -4.67 -1.75 -4.29
C GLY A 68 -4.92 -0.32 -4.80
N SER A 69 -6.19 0.02 -4.99
CA SER A 69 -6.62 1.34 -5.46
C SER A 69 -7.66 1.90 -4.50
N TYR A 70 -7.65 3.22 -4.30
CA TYR A 70 -8.71 3.92 -3.59
C TYR A 70 -10.01 4.04 -4.41
N LEU A 71 -9.99 3.59 -5.67
CA LEU A 71 -11.14 3.62 -6.58
C LEU A 71 -11.77 2.23 -6.80
N PRO A 72 -13.10 2.16 -6.96
CA PRO A 72 -14.06 3.27 -6.82
C PRO A 72 -14.28 3.64 -5.35
N THR A 73 -14.46 4.93 -5.06
CA THR A 73 -14.83 5.38 -3.71
C THR A 73 -16.21 4.84 -3.33
N PRO A 74 -16.47 4.51 -2.05
CA PRO A 74 -15.64 4.76 -0.86
C PRO A 74 -14.67 3.64 -0.48
N ASN A 75 -14.85 2.43 -1.01
CA ASN A 75 -14.15 1.23 -0.53
C ASN A 75 -12.86 0.91 -1.30
N GLY A 76 -12.69 1.46 -2.50
CA GLY A 76 -11.57 1.13 -3.36
C GLY A 76 -11.61 -0.30 -3.90
N THR A 77 -10.47 -0.77 -4.41
CA THR A 77 -10.28 -2.15 -4.88
C THR A 77 -8.99 -2.72 -4.29
N PRO A 78 -9.04 -3.87 -3.58
CA PRO A 78 -7.86 -4.45 -2.94
C PRO A 78 -6.92 -5.19 -3.91
N ASN A 79 -7.42 -5.56 -5.11
CA ASN A 79 -6.67 -6.27 -6.15
C ASN A 79 -5.93 -7.52 -5.64
N SER A 80 -6.63 -8.31 -4.80
CA SER A 80 -6.09 -9.50 -4.16
C SER A 80 -5.69 -10.60 -5.14
N CYS A 81 -4.60 -11.32 -4.83
CA CYS A 81 -4.22 -12.51 -5.58
C CYS A 81 -5.17 -13.68 -5.26
N THR A 82 -5.54 -14.45 -6.28
CA THR A 82 -6.45 -15.60 -6.16
C THR A 82 -5.70 -16.91 -6.37
N ILE A 83 -6.25 -18.04 -5.93
CA ILE A 83 -5.61 -19.35 -6.16
C ILE A 83 -5.58 -19.63 -7.68
N ALA A 84 -4.46 -20.17 -8.17
CA ALA A 84 -4.34 -20.55 -9.58
C ALA A 84 -5.40 -21.63 -9.92
N GLY A 85 -6.43 -21.26 -10.69
CA GLY A 85 -7.54 -22.15 -11.05
C GLY A 85 -8.87 -21.83 -10.36
N SER A 86 -8.92 -20.87 -9.43
CA SER A 86 -10.19 -20.36 -8.90
C SER A 86 -10.78 -19.30 -9.83
N PRO A 87 -12.09 -19.34 -10.15
CA PRO A 87 -12.74 -18.23 -10.82
C PRO A 87 -12.63 -17.01 -9.90
N SER A 88 -12.09 -15.92 -10.43
CA SER A 88 -11.89 -14.67 -9.70
C SER A 88 -13.24 -14.18 -9.18
N GLY A 89 -13.49 -14.39 -7.89
CA GLY A 89 -14.65 -13.87 -7.19
C GLY A 89 -14.50 -12.36 -7.06
N SER A 90 -15.02 -11.63 -8.04
CA SER A 90 -15.42 -10.24 -7.86
C SER A 90 -16.57 -10.25 -6.85
N SER A 91 -16.30 -9.91 -5.59
CA SER A 91 -17.37 -9.58 -4.65
C SER A 91 -18.19 -8.44 -5.26
N LYS A 92 -19.47 -8.72 -5.45
CA LYS A 92 -20.52 -7.76 -5.81
C LYS A 92 -20.71 -6.72 -4.72
#